data_AF-A0A849B3T6-F1
#
_entry.id   AF-A0A849B3T6-F1
#
_cell.length_a   1.000
_cell.length_b   1.000
_cell.length_c   1.000
_cell.angle_alpha   90.00
_cell.angle_beta   90.00
_cell.angle_gamma   90.00
#
_symmetry.space_group_name_H-M   'P 1'
#
loop_
_entity.id
_entity.type
_entity.pdbx_description
1 polymer ?
#
loop_
_entity_poly.entity_id
_entity_poly.type
_entity_poly.pdbx_seq_one_letter_code
_entity_poly.pdbx_strand_id
1 'polypeptide(L)'
;RREGRPAACAGIVTLGTPHHGCTLASIGSGANARQMRCGNDWLQALARSESPRDRAAMVSIFSWHDSIAGPAETSWLDGAHNVALAGIGHVSLLRDARAVDAVLAALDRLAHAPAAAAS
;
A
#
# COMPACT_ATOMS: atom_id res chain seq x y z
N ARG A 1 4.02 23.20 -21.73
CA ARG A 1 2.89 22.24 -21.70
C ARG A 1 3.35 20.92 -22.31
N ARG A 2 3.43 19.83 -21.53
CA ARG A 2 3.61 18.46 -22.05
C ARG A 2 2.23 17.78 -22.00
N GLU A 3 1.41 18.03 -22.99
CA GLU A 3 0.20 17.25 -23.23
C GLU A 3 0.58 16.03 -24.09
N GLY A 4 0.19 14.83 -23.65
CA GLY A 4 0.13 13.64 -24.53
C GLY A 4 1.03 12.44 -24.22
N ARG A 5 1.85 12.42 -23.15
CA ARG A 5 2.52 11.17 -22.75
C ARG A 5 1.72 10.48 -21.64
N PRO A 6 1.29 9.21 -21.81
CA PRO A 6 0.70 8.45 -20.72
C PRO A 6 1.67 8.45 -19.52
N ALA A 7 1.10 8.44 -18.31
CA ALA A 7 1.91 8.34 -17.10
C ALA A 7 2.82 7.10 -17.22
N ALA A 8 4.08 7.21 -16.79
CA ALA A 8 5.03 6.10 -16.86
C ALA A 8 4.62 4.93 -15.94
N CYS A 9 3.75 5.19 -14.97
CA CYS A 9 3.17 4.24 -14.04
C CYS A 9 1.67 4.53 -13.93
N ALA A 10 0.83 3.51 -14.10
CA ALA A 10 -0.62 3.64 -14.00
C ALA A 10 -1.11 3.71 -12.54
N GLY A 11 -0.31 3.20 -11.59
CA GLY A 11 -0.61 3.20 -10.17
C GLY A 11 0.22 2.18 -9.41
N ILE A 12 -0.05 2.02 -8.10
CA ILE A 12 0.69 1.14 -7.22
C ILE A 12 -0.27 0.17 -6.54
N VAL A 13 0.06 -1.11 -6.55
CA VAL A 13 -0.60 -2.13 -5.71
C VAL A 13 0.37 -2.50 -4.59
N THR A 14 -0.08 -2.36 -3.35
CA THR A 14 0.67 -2.79 -2.16
C THR A 14 0.00 -4.00 -1.54
N LEU A 15 0.81 -4.91 -1.01
CA LEU A 15 0.34 -6.18 -0.42
C LEU A 15 1.00 -6.36 0.95
N GLY A 16 0.21 -6.34 2.01
CA GLY A 16 0.70 -6.44 3.40
C GLY A 16 1.68 -5.32 3.79
N THR A 17 1.52 -4.12 3.21
CA THR A 17 2.43 -3.00 3.44
C THR A 17 2.03 -2.21 4.68
N PRO A 18 2.91 -2.07 5.69
CA PRO A 18 2.62 -1.29 6.88
C PRO A 18 2.83 0.21 6.61
N HIS A 19 1.89 0.84 5.90
CA HIS A 19 1.93 2.27 5.52
C HIS A 19 2.11 3.22 6.71
N HIS A 20 1.66 2.82 7.90
CA HIS A 20 1.82 3.56 9.15
C HIS A 20 2.80 2.90 10.14
N GLY A 21 3.60 1.95 9.66
CA GLY A 21 4.62 1.23 10.39
C GLY A 21 4.13 -0.09 10.97
N CYS A 22 5.03 -0.88 11.53
CA CYS A 22 4.69 -2.13 12.20
C CYS A 22 5.35 -2.23 13.57
N THR A 23 4.65 -2.80 14.54
CA THR A 23 5.18 -2.92 15.91
C THR A 23 6.44 -3.79 15.95
N LEU A 24 6.52 -4.82 15.10
CA LEU A 24 7.68 -5.71 15.01
C LEU A 24 8.97 -4.98 14.59
N ALA A 25 8.87 -3.83 13.92
CA ALA A 25 10.03 -3.01 13.55
C ALA A 25 10.78 -2.43 14.76
N SER A 26 10.17 -2.42 15.96
CA SER A 26 10.83 -2.00 17.20
C SER A 26 11.99 -2.93 17.59
N ILE A 27 11.86 -4.23 17.31
CA ILE A 27 12.87 -5.25 17.63
C ILE A 27 13.78 -5.58 16.44
N GLY A 28 13.45 -5.08 15.24
CA GLY A 28 14.25 -5.24 14.04
C GLY A 28 15.52 -4.37 14.04
N SER A 29 16.55 -4.85 13.36
CA SER A 29 17.82 -4.13 13.16
C SER A 29 17.90 -3.53 11.74
N GLY A 30 18.77 -2.53 11.56
CA GLY A 30 18.98 -1.87 10.27
C GLY A 30 18.13 -0.64 10.01
N ALA A 31 18.43 0.07 8.91
CA ALA A 31 17.79 1.34 8.56
C ALA A 31 16.29 1.18 8.26
N ASN A 32 15.94 0.16 7.47
CA ASN A 32 14.57 -0.10 7.06
C ASN A 32 13.68 -0.42 8.26
N ALA A 33 14.16 -1.23 9.21
CA ALA A 33 13.44 -1.50 10.45
C ALA A 33 13.21 -0.21 11.26
N ARG A 34 14.22 0.67 11.39
CA ARG A 34 14.03 1.96 12.07
C ARG A 34 12.97 2.83 11.39
N GLN A 35 12.99 2.89 10.06
CA GLN A 35 12.03 3.66 9.27
C GLN A 35 10.60 3.11 9.39
N MET A 36 10.44 1.79 9.46
CA MET A 36 9.13 1.12 9.60
C MET A 36 8.54 1.16 11.02
N ARG A 37 9.20 1.79 12.00
CA ARG A 37 8.61 1.96 13.33
C ARG A 37 7.40 2.88 13.26
N CYS A 38 6.32 2.52 13.96
CA CYS A 38 5.13 3.37 14.05
C CYS A 38 5.52 4.77 14.57
N GLY A 39 5.04 5.80 13.87
CA GLY A 39 5.35 7.20 14.22
C GLY A 39 6.75 7.69 13.82
N ASN A 40 7.55 6.90 13.08
CA ASN A 40 8.88 7.35 12.64
C ASN A 40 8.80 8.55 11.68
N ASP A 41 9.69 9.53 11.87
CA ASP A 41 9.72 10.77 11.08
C ASP A 41 9.85 10.54 9.57
N TRP A 42 10.61 9.52 9.16
CA TRP A 42 10.75 9.18 7.75
C TRP A 42 9.41 8.71 7.15
N LEU A 43 8.70 7.84 7.88
CA LEU A 43 7.40 7.32 7.44
C LEU A 43 6.35 8.44 7.39
N GLN A 44 6.39 9.35 8.37
CA GLN A 44 5.55 10.54 8.41
C GLN A 44 5.87 11.51 7.26
N ALA A 45 7.16 11.67 6.91
CA ALA A 45 7.58 12.47 5.78
C ALA A 45 7.13 11.85 4.45
N LEU A 46 7.21 10.52 4.31
CA LEU A 46 6.69 9.79 3.16
C LEU A 46 5.19 10.04 2.99
N ALA A 47 4.40 9.83 4.04
CA ALA A 47 2.95 10.06 3.99
C ALA A 47 2.57 11.50 3.61
N ARG A 48 3.35 12.50 4.05
CA ARG A 48 3.14 13.91 3.67
C ARG A 48 3.56 14.23 2.24
N SER A 49 4.45 13.44 1.65
CA SER A 49 4.92 13.64 0.27
C SER A 49 3.94 13.13 -0.78
N GLU A 50 3.02 12.25 -0.38
CA GLU A 50 1.98 11.68 -1.24
C GLU A 50 0.85 12.67 -1.42
N SER A 51 0.59 13.07 -2.66
CA SER A 51 -0.57 13.91 -2.97
C SER A 51 -1.86 13.08 -2.95
N PRO A 52 -3.05 13.72 -2.82
CA PRO A 52 -4.33 13.03 -2.96
C PRO A 52 -4.45 12.28 -4.30
N ARG A 53 -3.83 12.81 -5.37
CA ARG A 53 -3.78 12.15 -6.68
C ARG A 53 -2.94 10.88 -6.65
N ASP A 54 -1.80 10.91 -5.96
CA ASP A 54 -0.94 9.72 -5.81
C ASP A 54 -1.69 8.65 -5.04
N ARG A 55 -2.34 9.00 -3.93
CA ARG A 55 -3.12 8.06 -3.12
C ARG A 55 -4.31 7.48 -3.87
N ALA A 56 -5.02 8.28 -4.66
CA ALA A 56 -6.11 7.78 -5.50
C ALA A 56 -5.65 6.75 -6.56
N ALA A 57 -4.37 6.75 -6.93
CA ALA A 57 -3.75 5.78 -7.83
C ALA A 57 -3.11 4.59 -7.09
N MET A 58 -3.38 4.42 -5.78
CA MET A 58 -2.90 3.32 -4.97
C MET A 58 -4.02 2.36 -4.60
N VAL A 59 -3.68 1.07 -4.57
CA VAL A 59 -4.50 0.01 -3.98
C VAL A 59 -3.71 -0.64 -2.84
N SER A 60 -4.27 -0.65 -1.63
CA SER A 60 -3.70 -1.34 -0.47
C SER A 60 -4.48 -2.62 -0.19
N ILE A 61 -3.81 -3.76 -0.35
CA ILE A 61 -4.35 -5.08 -0.07
C ILE A 61 -3.68 -5.58 1.20
N PHE A 62 -4.47 -5.94 2.21
CA PHE A 62 -3.94 -6.40 3.49
C PHE A 62 -4.84 -7.46 4.12
N SER A 63 -4.35 -8.12 5.17
CA SER A 63 -5.20 -9.00 5.98
C SER A 63 -5.27 -8.56 7.43
N TRP A 64 -6.47 -8.65 8.01
CA TRP A 64 -6.67 -8.49 9.46
C TRP A 64 -5.86 -9.46 10.32
N HIS A 65 -5.40 -10.57 9.73
CA HIS A 65 -4.64 -11.62 10.42
C HIS A 65 -3.16 -11.63 10.02
N ASP A 66 -2.67 -10.53 9.43
CA ASP A 66 -1.26 -10.33 9.18
C ASP A 66 -0.51 -10.14 10.52
N SER A 67 0.28 -11.13 10.91
CA SER A 67 1.01 -11.14 12.17
C SER A 67 2.37 -10.41 12.11
N ILE A 68 2.78 -9.86 10.96
CA ILE A 68 4.09 -9.24 10.75
C ILE A 68 3.96 -7.74 10.52
N ALA A 69 3.08 -7.33 9.60
CA ALA A 69 2.82 -5.93 9.27
C ALA A 69 1.78 -5.29 10.21
N GLY A 70 1.64 -5.82 11.42
CA GLY A 70 0.60 -5.44 12.37
C GLY A 70 0.94 -4.21 13.24
N PRO A 71 -0.08 -3.49 13.76
CA PRO A 71 -1.54 -3.76 13.62
C PRO A 71 -2.06 -3.60 12.18
N ALA A 72 -3.05 -4.38 11.76
CA ALA A 72 -3.52 -4.38 10.36
C ALA A 72 -4.05 -3.01 9.89
N GLU A 73 -4.51 -2.20 10.83
CA GLU A 73 -4.90 -0.80 10.63
C GLU A 73 -3.76 0.05 10.07
N THR A 74 -2.49 -0.32 10.30
CA THR A 74 -1.36 0.41 9.72
C THR A 74 -1.20 0.14 8.22
N SER A 75 -1.87 -0.89 7.69
CA SER A 75 -1.95 -1.15 6.25
C SER A 75 -3.11 -0.43 5.58
N TRP A 76 -4.02 0.16 6.35
CA TRP A 76 -5.03 1.06 5.80
C TRP A 76 -4.37 2.35 5.34
N LEU A 77 -4.69 2.81 4.13
CA LEU A 77 -4.15 4.05 3.56
C LEU A 77 -5.28 4.97 3.13
N ASP A 78 -5.45 6.09 3.84
CA ASP A 78 -6.50 7.07 3.54
C ASP A 78 -6.35 7.69 2.17
N GLY A 79 -7.43 7.72 1.39
CA GLY A 79 -7.45 8.22 0.01
C GLY A 79 -7.05 7.19 -1.04
N ALA A 80 -6.55 6.02 -0.63
CA ALA A 80 -6.32 4.88 -1.51
C ALA A 80 -7.53 3.93 -1.54
N HIS A 81 -7.52 3.01 -2.51
CA HIS A 81 -8.46 1.90 -2.49
C HIS A 81 -7.97 0.80 -1.56
N ASN A 82 -8.70 0.55 -0.47
CA ASN A 82 -8.33 -0.45 0.51
C ASN A 82 -9.13 -1.74 0.30
N VAL A 83 -8.43 -2.88 0.23
CA VAL A 83 -8.99 -4.22 0.11
C VAL A 83 -8.55 -5.03 1.33
N ALA A 84 -9.48 -5.22 2.25
CA ALA A 84 -9.23 -5.97 3.48
C ALA A 84 -9.62 -7.45 3.31
N LEU A 85 -8.68 -8.34 3.60
CA LEU A 85 -8.86 -9.79 3.62
C LEU A 85 -8.83 -10.31 5.07
N ALA A 86 -9.30 -11.54 5.28
CA ALA A 86 -9.31 -12.17 6.61
C ALA A 86 -8.81 -13.62 6.57
N GLY A 87 -8.22 -14.06 7.68
CA GLY A 87 -7.71 -15.42 7.87
C GLY A 87 -6.44 -15.74 7.07
N ILE A 88 -5.67 -14.73 6.65
CA ILE A 88 -4.44 -14.91 5.86
C ILE A 88 -3.27 -14.32 6.64
N GLY A 89 -2.25 -15.13 6.93
CA GLY A 89 -0.99 -14.62 7.51
C GLY A 89 -0.12 -13.90 6.47
N HIS A 90 0.84 -13.10 6.94
CA HIS A 90 1.67 -12.22 6.08
C HIS A 90 2.26 -12.92 4.85
N VAL A 91 3.02 -13.99 5.05
CA VAL A 91 3.69 -14.72 3.94
C VAL A 91 2.66 -15.45 3.07
N SER A 92 1.52 -15.83 3.63
CA SER A 92 0.45 -16.48 2.88
C SER A 92 -0.24 -15.53 1.90
N LEU A 93 -0.21 -14.20 2.12
CA LEU A 93 -0.74 -13.22 1.16
C LEU A 93 -0.12 -13.36 -0.23
N LEU A 94 1.14 -13.80 -0.33
CA LEU A 94 1.84 -13.96 -1.61
C LEU A 94 1.30 -15.08 -2.50
N ARG A 95 0.49 -16.00 -1.94
CA ARG A 95 0.03 -17.22 -2.64
C ARG A 95 -1.42 -17.62 -2.37
N ASP A 96 -2.09 -17.01 -1.39
CA ASP A 96 -3.52 -17.23 -1.15
C ASP A 96 -4.29 -16.76 -2.39
N ALA A 97 -5.14 -17.64 -2.94
CA ALA A 97 -5.88 -17.37 -4.17
C ALA A 97 -6.67 -16.05 -4.08
N ARG A 98 -7.27 -15.75 -2.92
CA ARG A 98 -8.05 -14.51 -2.74
C ARG A 98 -7.17 -13.26 -2.79
N ALA A 99 -5.93 -13.35 -2.31
CA ALA A 99 -4.98 -12.26 -2.37
C ALA A 99 -4.45 -12.07 -3.80
N VAL A 100 -4.17 -13.16 -4.52
CA VAL A 100 -3.81 -13.12 -5.94
C VAL A 100 -4.94 -12.50 -6.77
N ASP A 101 -6.18 -12.95 -6.58
CA ASP A 101 -7.35 -12.40 -7.27
C ASP A 101 -7.53 -10.90 -6.98
N ALA A 102 -7.34 -10.48 -5.73
CA ALA A 102 -7.38 -9.07 -5.35
C ALA A 102 -6.28 -8.25 -6.05
N VAL A 103 -5.06 -8.77 -6.16
CA VAL A 103 -3.96 -8.12 -6.89
C VAL A 103 -4.29 -7.99 -8.37
N LEU A 104 -4.79 -9.05 -9.01
CA LEU A 104 -5.16 -9.03 -10.43
C LEU A 104 -6.28 -8.02 -10.70
N ALA A 105 -7.32 -8.00 -9.85
CA ALA A 105 -8.40 -7.02 -9.95
C ALA A 105 -7.91 -5.58 -9.74
N ALA A 106 -6.94 -5.37 -8.84
CA ALA A 106 -6.33 -4.07 -8.60
C ALA A 106 -5.51 -3.59 -9.81
N LEU A 107 -4.71 -4.48 -10.42
CA LEU A 107 -3.95 -4.18 -11.62
C LEU A 107 -4.87 -3.85 -12.81
N ASP A 108 -5.93 -4.63 -13.00
CA ASP A 108 -6.92 -4.40 -14.06
C ASP A 108 -7.62 -3.04 -13.89
N ARG A 109 -8.02 -2.72 -12.66
CA ARG A 109 -8.57 -1.38 -12.35
C ARG A 109 -7.61 -0.26 -12.73
N LEU A 110 -6.35 -0.35 -12.31
CA LEU A 110 -5.36 0.70 -12.55
C LEU A 110 -5.04 0.84 -14.04
N ALA A 111 -5.02 -0.27 -14.79
CA ALA A 111 -4.82 -0.24 -16.24
C ALA A 111 -5.95 0.47 -17.00
N HIS A 112 -7.17 0.41 -16.48
CA HIS A 112 -8.37 0.98 -17.12
C HIS A 112 -8.86 2.27 -16.46
N ALA A 113 -8.19 2.75 -15.41
CA ALA A 113 -8.56 3.99 -14.75
C ALA A 113 -8.35 5.17 -15.73
N PRO A 114 -9.35 6.06 -15.90
CA PRO A 114 -9.14 7.26 -16.70
C PRO A 114 -8.00 8.06 -16.08
N ALA A 115 -7.06 8.54 -16.91
CA ALA A 115 -5.95 9.36 -16.43
C ALA A 115 -6.52 10.53 -15.62
N ALA A 116 -6.32 10.48 -14.29
CA ALA A 116 -6.93 11.43 -13.37
C ALA A 116 -6.70 12.85 -13.89
N ALA A 117 -7.80 13.54 -14.20
CA ALA A 117 -7.76 14.88 -14.78
C ALA A 117 -6.88 15.76 -13.88
N ALA A 118 -5.85 16.36 -14.48
CA ALA A 118 -4.99 17.30 -13.79
C ALA A 118 -5.83 18.55 -13.48
N SER A 119 -6.19 18.73 -12.21
CA SER A 119 -6.63 20.02 -11.67
C SER A 119 -5.42 20.80 -11.17
#